data_AF-A0A415T314-F1
#
_entry.id   AF-A0A415T314-F1
#
_cell.length_a   1.000
_cell.length_b   1.000
_cell.length_c   1.000
_cell.angle_alpha   90.00
_cell.angle_beta   90.00
_cell.angle_gamma   90.00
#
_symmetry.space_group_name_H-M   'P 1'
#
loop_
_entity.id
_entity.type
_entity.pdbx_description
1 polymer ?
#
loop_
_entity_poly.entity_id
_entity_poly.type
_entity_poly.pdbx_seq_one_letter_code
_entity_poly.pdbx_strand_id
1 'polypeptide(L)'
;MEVIDVVNRLKELGSIASLSSSDKAEIENLYVLVLDKKFIRTSCSDCYHDAVIEMSVYLNKNGKMKEKSEYGLKNGVLLQMGFGSSEMYTNANLTDEAAEKYLAKYPDNIKYFSKKPDDWEERVKSRKDGNVVINDELVSLMVEAMKDGVSSKSIQEEFKGYKISGKNITKKVLTAHVNKALEVFADMQENPEGSEEGSENGDDHESTGEQNDEEGEAVEGAE
;
A
#
# COMPACT_ATOMS: atom_id res chain seq x y z
N MET A 1 -3.64 17.30 10.61
CA MET A 1 -3.25 18.70 10.30
C MET A 1 -2.80 18.70 8.86
N GLU A 2 -3.42 19.50 8.01
CA GLU A 2 -3.05 19.56 6.60
C GLU A 2 -1.77 20.37 6.42
N VAL A 3 -1.08 20.18 5.29
CA VAL A 3 0.15 20.93 4.99
C VAL A 3 -0.11 22.44 4.99
N ILE A 4 -1.27 22.87 4.50
CA ILE A 4 -1.64 24.29 4.45
C ILE A 4 -1.80 24.89 5.85
N ASP A 5 -2.39 24.15 6.79
CA ASP A 5 -2.54 24.58 8.19
C ASP A 5 -1.17 24.78 8.84
N VAL A 6 -0.26 23.81 8.63
CA VAL A 6 1.11 23.88 9.14
C VAL A 6 1.84 25.09 8.58
N VAL A 7 1.75 25.33 7.26
CA VAL A 7 2.42 26.46 6.61
C VAL A 7 1.90 27.80 7.16
N ASN A 8 0.59 27.94 7.34
CA ASN A 8 0.02 29.15 7.93
C ASN A 8 0.48 29.33 9.37
N ARG A 9 0.49 28.25 10.16
CA ARG A 9 0.96 28.30 11.54
C ARG A 9 2.44 28.67 11.66
N LEU A 10 3.29 28.15 10.77
CA LEU A 10 4.70 28.51 10.72
C LEU A 10 4.93 29.98 10.36
N LYS A 11 4.08 30.58 9.52
CA LYS A 11 4.14 32.04 9.23
C LYS A 11 3.81 32.87 10.45
N GLU A 12 2.80 32.47 11.22
CA GLU A 12 2.44 33.14 12.48
C GLU A 12 3.61 33.05 13.47
N LEU A 13 4.10 31.83 13.74
CA LEU A 13 5.22 31.58 14.67
C LEU A 13 6.49 32.32 14.24
N GLY A 14 6.78 32.38 12.94
CA GLY A 14 7.92 33.10 12.38
C GLY A 14 7.84 34.62 12.53
N SER A 15 6.64 35.17 12.77
CA SER A 15 6.42 36.61 12.92
C SER A 15 6.47 37.08 14.39
N ILE A 16 6.51 36.15 15.35
CA ILE A 16 6.55 36.46 16.79
C ILE A 16 7.97 36.87 17.18
N ALA A 17 8.17 38.09 17.66
CA ALA A 17 9.51 38.56 18.05
C ALA A 17 10.07 37.88 19.32
N SER A 18 9.20 37.43 20.22
CA SER A 18 9.60 36.78 21.48
C SER A 18 8.70 35.58 21.75
N LEU A 19 9.20 34.39 21.45
CA LEU A 19 8.46 33.13 21.60
C LEU A 19 8.23 32.79 23.08
N SER A 20 6.98 32.53 23.43
CA SER A 20 6.59 32.02 24.74
C SER A 20 7.00 30.55 24.92
N SER A 21 6.88 30.03 26.13
CA SER A 21 7.11 28.60 26.40
C SER A 21 6.15 27.70 25.63
N SER A 22 4.91 28.15 25.39
CA SER A 22 3.93 27.43 24.60
C SER A 22 4.33 27.39 23.12
N ASP A 23 4.77 28.52 22.57
CA ASP A 23 5.20 28.61 21.16
C ASP A 23 6.40 27.70 20.90
N LYS A 24 7.36 27.67 21.85
CA LYS A 24 8.54 26.78 21.77
C LYS A 24 8.14 25.31 21.79
N ALA A 25 7.24 24.91 22.67
CA ALA A 25 6.74 23.53 22.71
C ALA A 25 5.99 23.15 21.42
N GLU A 26 5.25 24.09 20.83
CA GLU A 26 4.58 23.87 19.56
C GLU A 26 5.58 23.70 18.40
N ILE A 27 6.60 24.55 18.32
CA ILE A 27 7.69 24.43 17.33
C ILE A 27 8.37 23.07 17.43
N GLU A 28 8.63 22.57 18.64
CA GLU A 28 9.20 21.23 18.85
C GLU A 28 8.33 20.12 18.25
N ASN A 29 7.01 20.19 18.49
CA ASN A 29 6.07 19.21 17.96
C ASN A 29 5.96 19.29 16.44
N LEU A 30 5.89 20.51 15.89
CA LEU A 30 5.88 20.73 14.45
C LEU A 30 7.16 20.24 13.79
N TYR A 31 8.32 20.39 14.44
CA TYR A 31 9.60 19.94 13.91
C TYR A 31 9.63 18.42 13.70
N VAL A 32 9.08 17.66 14.67
CA VAL A 32 8.90 16.21 14.53
C VAL A 32 7.88 15.89 13.42
N LEU A 33 6.78 16.63 13.35
CA LEU A 33 5.72 16.39 12.37
C LEU A 33 6.19 16.66 10.92
N VAL A 34 6.90 17.76 10.69
CA VAL A 34 7.28 18.23 9.35
C VAL A 34 8.52 17.51 8.83
N LEU A 35 9.52 17.30 9.69
CA LEU A 35 10.84 16.83 9.29
C LEU A 35 11.16 15.40 9.76
N ASP A 36 10.29 14.77 10.55
CA ASP A 36 10.54 13.50 11.21
C ASP A 36 11.88 13.50 11.98
N LYS A 37 12.16 14.62 12.65
CA LYS A 37 13.38 14.84 13.45
C LYS A 37 13.00 15.27 14.85
N LYS A 38 13.73 14.77 15.84
CA LYS A 38 13.62 15.27 17.21
C LYS A 38 14.35 16.62 17.32
N PHE A 39 13.64 17.66 17.75
CA PHE A 39 14.25 18.94 18.08
C PHE A 39 15.07 18.84 19.37
N ILE A 40 16.26 19.44 19.40
CA ILE A 40 17.11 19.51 20.59
C ILE A 40 16.73 20.76 21.37
N ARG A 41 16.04 20.59 22.50
CA ARG A 41 15.65 21.70 23.38
C ARG A 41 16.83 22.56 23.77
N THR A 42 16.64 23.87 23.74
CA THR A 42 17.68 24.85 24.03
C THR A 42 17.07 26.11 24.65
N SER A 43 17.88 26.92 25.33
CA SER A 43 17.46 28.23 25.83
C SER A 43 17.55 29.34 24.77
N CYS A 44 18.21 29.08 23.64
CA CYS A 44 18.39 30.04 22.56
C CYS A 44 17.08 30.30 21.80
N SER A 45 16.58 31.54 21.79
CA SER A 45 15.36 31.89 21.03
C SER A 45 15.58 31.77 19.52
N ASP A 46 16.74 32.18 19.03
CA ASP A 46 17.07 32.16 17.60
C ASP A 46 17.08 30.73 17.05
N CYS A 47 17.50 29.72 17.83
CA CYS A 47 17.42 28.33 17.40
C CYS A 47 15.99 27.85 17.11
N TYR A 48 14.98 28.41 17.79
CA TYR A 48 13.58 28.11 17.49
C TYR A 48 13.11 28.83 16.22
N HIS A 49 13.57 30.06 15.98
CA HIS A 49 13.32 30.76 14.72
C HIS A 49 13.97 30.04 13.52
N ASP A 50 15.21 29.58 13.68
CA ASP A 50 15.91 28.76 12.69
C ASP A 50 15.13 27.47 12.38
N ALA A 51 14.54 26.83 13.40
CA ALA A 51 13.70 25.65 13.20
C ALA A 51 12.44 25.96 12.37
N VAL A 52 11.79 27.10 12.62
CA VAL A 52 10.65 27.58 11.83
C VAL A 52 11.06 27.83 10.38
N ILE A 53 12.24 28.43 10.16
CA ILE A 53 12.79 28.66 8.82
C ILE A 53 13.09 27.32 8.13
N GLU A 54 13.75 26.37 8.80
CA GLU A 54 14.06 25.04 8.24
C GLU A 54 12.78 24.32 7.78
N MET A 55 11.76 24.28 8.64
CA MET A 55 10.47 23.68 8.31
C MET A 55 9.80 24.39 7.12
N SER A 56 9.80 25.72 7.12
CA SER A 56 9.19 26.52 6.05
C SER A 56 9.89 26.29 4.70
N VAL A 57 11.23 26.32 4.68
CA VAL A 57 12.03 26.05 3.48
C VAL A 57 11.80 24.63 2.97
N TYR A 58 11.74 23.64 3.87
CA TYR A 58 11.44 22.26 3.52
C TYR A 58 10.06 22.14 2.86
N LEU A 59 9.01 22.69 3.48
CA LEU A 59 7.65 22.61 2.95
C LEU A 59 7.50 23.36 1.62
N ASN A 60 8.13 24.53 1.48
CA ASN A 60 8.12 25.28 0.21
C ASN A 60 8.79 24.51 -0.92
N LYS A 61 9.85 23.75 -0.62
CA LYS A 61 10.59 22.96 -1.63
C LYS A 61 9.87 21.66 -2.00
N ASN A 62 9.28 20.97 -1.02
CA ASN A 62 8.76 19.61 -1.22
C ASN A 62 7.24 19.54 -1.39
N GLY A 63 6.50 20.55 -0.95
CA GLY A 63 5.03 20.60 -1.00
C GLY A 63 4.31 19.59 -0.08
N LYS A 64 5.06 18.79 0.69
CA LYS A 64 4.52 17.80 1.64
C LYS A 64 5.42 17.68 2.86
N MET A 65 4.85 17.19 3.96
CA MET A 65 5.63 16.79 5.14
C MET A 65 6.55 15.62 4.79
N LYS A 66 7.62 15.46 5.55
CA LYS A 66 8.50 14.32 5.40
C LYS A 66 7.77 13.03 5.74
N GLU A 67 7.92 12.05 4.86
CA GLU A 67 7.37 10.72 5.07
C GLU A 67 8.12 10.03 6.21
N LYS A 68 7.37 9.48 7.17
CA LYS A 68 7.94 8.69 8.26
C LYS A 68 8.23 7.31 7.71
N SER A 69 9.43 6.80 8.00
CA SER A 69 9.79 5.44 7.63
C SER A 69 9.71 4.50 8.84
N GLU A 70 9.00 3.39 8.66
CA GLU A 70 9.01 2.27 9.60
C GLU A 70 10.35 1.50 9.55
N TYR A 71 11.07 1.64 8.45
CA TYR A 71 12.42 1.12 8.27
C TYR A 71 13.49 2.10 8.77
N GLY A 72 14.59 1.55 9.28
CA GLY A 72 15.76 2.32 9.67
C GLY A 72 17.03 1.56 9.36
N LEU A 73 18.04 2.26 8.85
CA LEU A 73 19.36 1.73 8.55
C LEU A 73 20.26 1.81 9.78
N LYS A 74 21.18 0.84 9.90
CA LYS A 74 22.29 0.91 10.85
C LYS A 74 23.16 2.13 10.56
N ASN A 75 23.80 2.66 11.61
CA ASN A 75 24.68 3.82 11.49
C ASN A 75 25.80 3.57 10.47
N GLY A 76 26.07 4.56 9.62
CA GLY A 76 27.10 4.49 8.58
C GLY A 76 26.69 3.73 7.31
N VAL A 77 25.50 3.12 7.26
CA VAL A 77 24.99 2.48 6.05
C VAL A 77 24.48 3.53 5.07
N LEU A 78 24.88 3.37 3.81
CA LEU A 78 24.31 4.06 2.66
C LEU A 78 23.83 2.98 1.67
N LEU A 79 22.54 3.02 1.31
CA LEU A 79 21.97 2.10 0.34
C LEU A 79 22.07 2.69 -1.06
N GLN A 80 22.52 1.87 -2.02
CA GLN A 80 22.56 2.22 -3.44
C GLN A 80 21.74 1.20 -4.22
N MET A 81 20.73 1.63 -4.98
CA MET A 81 19.75 0.74 -5.64
C MET A 81 20.38 -0.25 -6.66
N GLY A 82 21.59 0.04 -7.09
CA GLY A 82 22.43 -0.83 -7.89
C GLY A 82 23.79 -0.22 -8.06
N PHE A 83 24.77 -1.03 -8.46
CA PHE A 83 26.10 -0.55 -8.74
C PHE A 83 26.06 0.60 -9.77
N GLY A 84 26.61 1.76 -9.40
CA GLY A 84 26.61 2.95 -10.24
C GLY A 84 25.30 3.74 -10.28
N SER A 85 24.27 3.36 -9.51
CA SER A 85 23.04 4.16 -9.42
C SER A 85 23.30 5.48 -8.68
N SER A 86 22.70 6.57 -9.16
CA SER A 86 22.64 7.84 -8.44
C SER A 86 21.61 7.84 -7.30
N GLU A 87 20.73 6.83 -7.26
CA GLU A 87 19.74 6.66 -6.20
C GLU A 87 20.41 6.10 -4.94
N MET A 88 20.67 7.01 -4.00
CA MET A 88 21.35 6.75 -2.73
C MET A 88 20.42 7.10 -1.56
N TYR A 89 20.30 6.18 -0.59
CA TYR A 89 19.46 6.36 0.58
C TYR A 89 20.25 6.25 1.88
N THR A 90 19.91 7.12 2.81
CA THR A 90 20.35 7.18 4.22
C THR A 90 19.11 7.30 5.09
N ASN A 91 19.24 7.22 6.42
CA ASN A 91 18.11 7.49 7.33
C ASN A 91 17.48 8.88 7.13
N ALA A 92 18.19 9.82 6.50
CA ALA A 92 17.65 11.15 6.23
C ALA A 92 16.63 11.19 5.09
N ASN A 93 16.65 10.25 4.14
CA ASN A 93 15.78 10.26 2.96
C ASN A 93 15.19 8.88 2.60
N LEU A 94 15.38 7.88 3.45
CA LEU A 94 14.76 6.57 3.28
C LEU A 94 13.24 6.66 3.46
N THR A 95 12.50 6.01 2.57
CA THR A 95 11.08 5.76 2.68
C THR A 95 10.82 4.26 2.75
N ASP A 96 9.64 3.86 3.21
CA ASP A 96 9.25 2.44 3.26
C ASP A 96 9.26 1.81 1.88
N GLU A 97 8.73 2.53 0.88
CA GLU A 97 8.77 2.09 -0.52
C GLU A 97 10.20 1.87 -1.01
N ALA A 98 11.14 2.79 -0.71
CA ALA A 98 12.53 2.66 -1.13
C ALA A 98 13.22 1.47 -0.44
N ALA A 99 12.96 1.28 0.86
CA ALA A 99 13.47 0.16 1.64
C ALA A 99 12.95 -1.18 1.09
N GLU A 100 11.64 -1.29 0.88
CA GLU A 100 11.00 -2.50 0.38
C GLU A 100 11.45 -2.83 -1.04
N LYS A 101 11.53 -1.84 -1.93
CA LYS A 101 12.04 -2.00 -3.30
C LYS A 101 13.50 -2.47 -3.30
N TYR A 102 14.32 -1.95 -2.38
CA TYR A 102 15.70 -2.38 -2.21
C TYR A 102 15.79 -3.84 -1.74
N LEU A 103 15.03 -4.21 -0.70
CA LEU A 103 15.01 -5.56 -0.15
C LEU A 103 14.39 -6.58 -1.11
N ALA A 104 13.43 -6.17 -1.95
CA ALA A 104 12.88 -7.02 -3.01
C ALA A 104 13.95 -7.45 -4.02
N LYS A 105 14.94 -6.58 -4.26
CA LYS A 105 16.08 -6.84 -5.16
C LYS A 105 17.25 -7.53 -4.45
N TYR A 106 17.49 -7.21 -3.18
CA TYR A 106 18.59 -7.75 -2.39
C TYR A 106 18.11 -8.22 -0.99
N PRO A 107 17.43 -9.37 -0.89
CA PRO A 107 16.84 -9.83 0.38
C PRO A 107 17.87 -10.03 1.49
N ASP A 108 19.05 -10.56 1.16
CA ASP A 108 20.14 -10.84 2.11
C ASP A 108 20.72 -9.57 2.78
N ASN A 109 20.39 -8.39 2.24
CA ASN A 109 20.83 -7.10 2.76
C ASN A 109 19.94 -6.57 3.90
N ILE A 110 18.95 -7.34 4.35
CA ILE A 110 18.16 -7.02 5.56
C ILE A 110 19.04 -6.73 6.79
N LYS A 111 20.23 -7.35 6.84
CA LYS A 111 21.25 -7.11 7.88
C LYS A 111 21.71 -5.65 8.01
N TYR A 112 21.48 -4.80 7.01
CA TYR A 112 21.81 -3.37 7.06
C TYR A 112 20.74 -2.53 7.76
N PHE A 113 19.56 -3.09 8.00
CA PHE A 113 18.47 -2.42 8.69
C PHE A 113 18.57 -2.66 10.20
N SER A 114 18.43 -1.60 10.98
CA SER A 114 18.31 -1.62 12.43
C SER A 114 16.85 -1.65 12.90
N LYS A 115 15.93 -1.16 12.08
CA LYS A 115 14.48 -1.12 12.36
C LYS A 115 13.73 -1.58 11.10
N LYS A 116 12.66 -2.33 11.31
CA LYS A 116 11.72 -2.80 10.27
C LYS A 116 10.37 -3.11 10.93
N PRO A 117 9.25 -2.98 10.21
CA PRO A 117 7.95 -3.45 10.70
C PRO A 117 7.90 -4.98 10.72
N ASP A 118 6.95 -5.56 11.46
CA ASP A 118 6.87 -7.02 11.64
C ASP A 118 6.43 -7.74 10.35
N ASP A 119 5.60 -7.10 9.53
CA ASP A 119 5.07 -7.57 8.25
C ASP A 119 5.98 -7.27 7.04
N TRP A 120 7.24 -6.86 7.27
CA TRP A 120 8.13 -6.39 6.20
C TRP A 120 8.35 -7.42 5.08
N GLU A 121 8.36 -8.72 5.40
CA GLU A 121 8.56 -9.79 4.41
C GLU A 121 7.41 -9.85 3.40
N GLU A 122 6.18 -9.69 3.88
CA GLU A 122 4.98 -9.68 3.04
C GLU A 122 4.98 -8.44 2.14
N ARG A 123 5.25 -7.27 2.72
CA ARG A 123 5.38 -6.02 1.95
C ARG A 123 6.42 -6.14 0.84
N VAL A 124 7.60 -6.67 1.16
CA VAL A 124 8.68 -6.91 0.19
C VAL A 124 8.27 -7.90 -0.90
N LYS A 125 7.57 -8.99 -0.56
CA LYS A 125 7.04 -9.94 -1.55
C LYS A 125 6.07 -9.25 -2.52
N SER A 126 5.09 -8.50 -2.01
CA SER A 126 4.15 -7.73 -2.84
C SER A 126 4.87 -6.75 -3.78
N ARG A 127 5.95 -6.10 -3.33
CA ARG A 127 6.78 -5.23 -4.19
C ARG A 127 7.60 -6.01 -5.21
N LYS A 128 8.17 -7.15 -4.81
CA LYS A 128 8.96 -8.03 -5.67
C LYS A 128 8.12 -8.57 -6.81
N ASP A 129 6.89 -8.96 -6.54
CA ASP A 129 5.97 -9.45 -7.57
C ASP A 129 5.41 -8.30 -8.41
N GLY A 130 5.53 -7.06 -7.91
CA GLY A 130 4.94 -5.88 -8.51
C GLY A 130 3.44 -5.90 -8.26
N ASN A 131 2.81 -4.74 -8.31
CA ASN A 131 1.35 -4.67 -8.31
C ASN A 131 0.84 -5.21 -9.67
N VAL A 132 1.03 -6.51 -9.91
CA VAL A 132 0.59 -7.21 -11.10
C VAL A 132 -0.90 -7.38 -10.89
N VAL A 133 -1.65 -6.49 -11.54
CA VAL A 133 -3.08 -6.69 -11.72
C VAL A 133 -3.23 -8.05 -12.40
N ILE A 134 -3.77 -8.99 -11.64
CA ILE A 134 -4.15 -10.30 -12.15
C ILE A 134 -5.38 -10.06 -13.03
N ASN A 135 -5.27 -10.47 -14.28
CA ASN A 135 -6.37 -10.49 -15.21
C ASN A 135 -7.04 -11.86 -15.08
N ASP A 136 -8.24 -11.89 -14.49
CA ASP A 136 -8.97 -13.12 -14.19
C ASP A 136 -9.36 -13.90 -15.45
N GLU A 137 -9.61 -13.21 -16.57
CA GLU A 137 -9.90 -13.83 -17.88
C GLU A 137 -8.67 -14.59 -18.38
N LEU A 138 -7.48 -13.97 -18.33
CA LEU A 138 -6.23 -14.61 -18.69
C LEU A 138 -5.90 -15.79 -17.77
N VAL A 139 -6.16 -15.67 -16.47
CA VAL A 139 -5.99 -16.79 -15.52
C VAL A 139 -6.94 -17.94 -15.88
N SER A 140 -8.20 -17.66 -16.21
CA SER A 140 -9.18 -18.67 -16.59
C SER A 140 -8.75 -19.45 -17.83
N LEU A 141 -8.28 -18.75 -18.87
CA LEU A 141 -7.71 -19.37 -20.07
C LEU A 141 -6.51 -20.27 -19.75
N MET A 142 -5.65 -19.85 -18.83
CA MET A 142 -4.50 -20.66 -18.39
C MET A 142 -4.94 -21.89 -17.61
N VAL A 143 -5.95 -21.77 -16.74
CA VAL A 143 -6.51 -22.90 -15.98
C VAL A 143 -7.16 -23.92 -16.91
N GLU A 144 -7.89 -23.47 -17.95
CA GLU A 144 -8.45 -24.36 -18.99
C GLU A 144 -7.34 -25.12 -19.73
N ALA A 145 -6.30 -24.42 -20.18
CA ALA A 145 -5.15 -25.08 -20.80
C ALA A 145 -4.48 -26.11 -19.86
N MET A 146 -4.43 -25.83 -18.55
CA MET A 146 -3.91 -26.79 -17.56
C MET A 146 -4.83 -28.00 -17.38
N LYS A 147 -6.16 -27.83 -17.44
CA LYS A 147 -7.14 -28.94 -17.46
C LYS A 147 -6.91 -29.86 -18.67
N ASP A 148 -6.53 -29.28 -19.80
CA ASP A 148 -6.17 -30.02 -21.03
C ASP A 148 -4.77 -30.67 -20.98
N GLY A 149 -4.07 -30.57 -19.85
CA GLY A 149 -2.76 -31.18 -19.63
C GLY A 149 -1.58 -30.38 -20.17
N VAL A 150 -1.79 -29.10 -20.53
CA VAL A 150 -0.72 -28.22 -21.01
C VAL A 150 0.18 -27.81 -19.84
N SER A 151 1.50 -27.95 -20.02
CA SER A 151 2.46 -27.56 -18.98
C SER A 151 2.56 -26.04 -18.82
N SER A 152 2.85 -25.58 -17.59
CA SER A 152 3.06 -24.16 -17.29
C SER A 152 4.13 -23.50 -18.15
N LYS A 153 5.18 -24.24 -18.58
CA LYS A 153 6.20 -23.75 -19.50
C LYS A 153 5.64 -23.47 -20.89
N SER A 154 4.78 -24.35 -21.40
CA SER A 154 4.14 -24.19 -22.71
C SER A 154 3.18 -23.00 -22.68
N ILE A 155 2.39 -22.84 -21.61
CA ILE A 155 1.52 -21.67 -21.39
C ILE A 155 2.33 -20.38 -21.38
N GLN A 156 3.49 -20.36 -20.70
CA GLN A 156 4.37 -19.18 -20.73
C GLN A 156 4.90 -18.84 -22.13
N GLU A 157 5.08 -19.80 -23.03
CA GLU A 157 5.51 -19.55 -24.42
C GLU A 157 4.35 -19.02 -25.27
N GLU A 158 3.17 -19.62 -25.14
CA GLU A 158 1.97 -19.26 -25.90
C GLU A 158 1.51 -17.83 -25.60
N PHE A 159 1.53 -17.45 -24.32
CA PHE A 159 1.03 -16.15 -23.87
C PHE A 159 2.08 -15.02 -23.84
N LYS A 160 3.32 -15.24 -24.35
CA LYS A 160 4.34 -14.18 -24.39
C LYS A 160 3.92 -12.92 -25.13
N GLY A 161 3.06 -13.07 -26.15
CA GLY A 161 2.55 -11.98 -26.98
C GLY A 161 1.21 -11.39 -26.52
N TYR A 162 0.65 -11.89 -25.41
CA TYR A 162 -0.68 -11.48 -24.96
C TYR A 162 -0.70 -9.99 -24.61
N LYS A 163 -1.81 -9.30 -24.92
CA LYS A 163 -1.94 -7.86 -24.69
C LYS A 163 -2.95 -7.58 -23.58
N ILE A 164 -2.50 -6.89 -22.54
CA ILE A 164 -3.38 -6.36 -21.49
C ILE A 164 -3.47 -4.86 -21.71
N SER A 165 -4.71 -4.34 -21.89
CA SER A 165 -4.97 -2.92 -22.18
C SER A 165 -4.14 -2.37 -23.35
N GLY A 166 -3.96 -3.18 -24.39
CA GLY A 166 -3.24 -2.80 -25.61
C GLY A 166 -1.70 -2.87 -25.54
N LYS A 167 -1.11 -3.21 -24.39
CA LYS A 167 0.34 -3.38 -24.23
C LYS A 167 0.70 -4.86 -24.08
N ASN A 168 1.82 -5.28 -24.69
CA ASN A 168 2.31 -6.65 -24.52
C ASN A 168 2.62 -6.93 -23.04
N ILE A 169 2.20 -8.10 -22.59
CA ILE A 169 2.46 -8.60 -21.25
C ILE A 169 3.96 -8.75 -21.04
N THR A 170 4.45 -8.35 -19.86
CA THR A 170 5.85 -8.56 -19.51
C THR A 170 6.04 -9.99 -19.00
N LYS A 171 7.25 -10.55 -19.12
CA LYS A 171 7.57 -11.88 -18.57
C LYS A 171 7.21 -12.01 -17.08
N LYS A 172 7.40 -10.93 -16.31
CA LYS A 172 7.08 -10.87 -14.88
C LYS A 172 5.57 -10.98 -14.64
N VAL A 173 4.79 -10.19 -15.35
CA VAL A 173 3.32 -10.20 -15.29
C VAL A 173 2.80 -11.57 -15.72
N LEU A 174 3.30 -12.12 -16.82
CA LEU A 174 2.92 -13.45 -17.32
C LEU A 174 3.22 -14.56 -16.29
N THR A 175 4.39 -14.52 -15.65
CA THR A 175 4.76 -15.50 -14.62
C THR A 175 3.81 -15.45 -13.43
N ALA A 176 3.40 -14.26 -12.99
CA ALA A 176 2.45 -14.10 -11.89
C ALA A 176 1.06 -14.67 -12.24
N HIS A 177 0.58 -14.48 -13.47
CA HIS A 177 -0.70 -15.06 -13.92
C HIS A 177 -0.65 -16.59 -13.96
N VAL A 178 0.47 -17.16 -14.43
CA VAL A 178 0.67 -18.61 -14.46
C VAL A 178 0.74 -19.19 -13.04
N ASN A 179 1.40 -18.52 -12.10
CA ASN A 179 1.42 -18.95 -10.70
C ASN A 179 0.02 -18.91 -10.08
N LYS A 180 -0.75 -17.85 -10.36
CA LYS A 180 -2.13 -17.76 -9.88
C LYS A 180 -3.02 -18.85 -10.47
N ALA A 181 -2.87 -19.14 -11.76
CA ALA A 181 -3.58 -20.26 -12.42
C ALA A 181 -3.22 -21.61 -11.80
N LEU A 182 -1.96 -21.83 -11.41
CA LEU A 182 -1.53 -23.05 -10.72
C LEU A 182 -2.19 -23.20 -9.34
N GLU A 183 -2.29 -22.12 -8.56
CA GLU A 183 -3.01 -22.12 -7.28
C GLU A 183 -4.49 -22.50 -7.49
N VAL A 184 -5.18 -21.81 -8.42
CA VAL A 184 -6.60 -22.07 -8.72
C VAL A 184 -6.83 -23.49 -9.23
N PHE A 185 -5.93 -23.99 -10.10
CA PHE A 185 -6.03 -25.35 -10.63
C PHE A 185 -5.78 -26.41 -9.54
N ALA A 186 -4.90 -26.15 -8.58
CA ALA A 186 -4.69 -27.04 -7.43
C ALA A 186 -5.93 -27.06 -6.51
N ASP A 187 -6.50 -25.90 -6.19
CA ASP A 187 -7.71 -25.80 -5.37
C ASP A 187 -8.90 -26.56 -6.00
N MET A 188 -9.04 -26.52 -7.33
CA MET A 188 -10.08 -27.28 -8.07
C MET A 188 -9.88 -28.80 -8.01
N GLN A 189 -8.65 -29.29 -7.87
CA GLN A 189 -8.38 -30.73 -7.74
C GLN A 189 -8.61 -31.25 -6.32
N GLU A 190 -8.45 -30.38 -5.32
CA GLU A 190 -8.65 -30.73 -3.91
C GLU A 190 -10.14 -30.67 -3.48
N ASN A 191 -11.02 -30.00 -4.24
CA ASN A 191 -12.48 -29.96 -4.02
C ASN A 191 -13.28 -30.12 -5.33
N PRO A 192 -13.65 -31.35 -5.73
CA PRO A 192 -14.30 -31.61 -7.02
C PRO A 192 -15.82 -31.33 -7.07
N GLU A 193 -16.46 -30.89 -5.98
CA GLU A 193 -17.91 -30.61 -5.96
C GLU A 193 -18.19 -29.12 -5.91
N GLY A 194 -18.57 -28.56 -7.08
CA GLY A 194 -19.00 -27.18 -7.20
C GLY A 194 -19.31 -26.74 -8.63
N SER A 195 -19.92 -27.60 -9.44
CA SER A 195 -20.49 -27.18 -10.73
C SER A 195 -21.77 -27.98 -11.01
N GLU A 196 -22.92 -27.32 -10.90
CA GLU A 196 -23.96 -27.25 -11.94
C GLU A 196 -25.24 -26.62 -11.37
N GLU A 197 -25.57 -25.43 -11.87
CA GLU A 197 -26.90 -24.95 -12.29
C GLU A 197 -26.63 -23.52 -12.80
N GLY A 198 -26.61 -23.24 -14.11
CA GLY A 198 -27.63 -23.58 -15.10
C GLY A 198 -28.54 -22.37 -15.27
N SER A 199 -28.08 -21.37 -16.03
CA SER A 199 -28.88 -20.21 -16.41
C SER A 199 -29.78 -20.56 -17.60
N GLU A 200 -31.10 -20.38 -17.50
CA GLU A 200 -31.95 -20.13 -18.66
C GLU A 200 -33.18 -19.26 -18.30
N ASN A 201 -33.51 -18.39 -19.25
CA ASN A 201 -34.37 -17.20 -19.15
C ASN A 201 -35.88 -17.49 -19.22
N GLY A 202 -36.70 -16.54 -18.73
CA GLY A 202 -37.72 -15.90 -19.57
C GLY A 202 -39.22 -16.11 -19.26
N ASP A 203 -39.89 -14.98 -19.04
CA ASP A 203 -41.28 -14.60 -19.40
C ASP A 203 -42.50 -14.97 -18.54
N ASP A 204 -42.97 -13.92 -17.83
CA ASP A 204 -44.28 -13.24 -17.87
C ASP A 204 -45.64 -13.91 -17.54
N HIS A 205 -46.41 -13.10 -16.79
CA HIS A 205 -47.88 -13.08 -16.53
C HIS A 205 -48.44 -14.19 -15.61
N GLU A 206 -49.38 -13.97 -14.67
CA GLU A 206 -50.45 -12.98 -14.53
C GLU A 206 -50.98 -12.94 -13.08
N SER A 207 -51.65 -11.82 -12.78
CA SER A 207 -52.34 -11.43 -11.54
C SER A 207 -53.39 -12.41 -11.02
N THR A 208 -53.53 -12.48 -9.68
CA THR A 208 -54.76 -12.50 -8.84
C THR A 208 -54.32 -12.98 -7.44
N GLY A 209 -54.52 -12.29 -6.31
CA GLY A 209 -55.69 -11.57 -5.86
C GLY A 209 -56.50 -12.49 -4.96
N GLU A 210 -56.25 -12.49 -3.64
CA GLU A 210 -57.30 -12.67 -2.62
C GLU A 210 -56.75 -12.43 -1.20
N GLN A 211 -57.41 -11.49 -0.52
CA GLN A 211 -57.39 -11.28 0.92
C GLN A 211 -58.06 -12.48 1.59
N ASN A 212 -57.64 -12.82 2.81
CA ASN A 212 -58.58 -13.20 3.86
C ASN A 212 -57.94 -12.90 5.22
N ASP A 213 -58.62 -12.03 5.94
CA ASP A 213 -58.52 -11.80 7.37
C ASP A 213 -58.88 -13.08 8.13
N GLU A 214 -58.22 -13.35 9.25
CA GLU A 214 -58.95 -13.92 10.39
C GLU A 214 -58.28 -13.52 11.71
N GLU A 215 -59.13 -12.97 12.56
CA GLU A 215 -58.89 -12.46 13.90
C GLU A 215 -58.56 -13.58 14.89
N GLY A 216 -57.89 -13.21 15.99
CA GLY A 216 -57.66 -14.10 17.13
C GLY A 216 -57.08 -13.36 18.32
N GLU A 217 -57.97 -12.71 19.09
CA GLU A 217 -57.98 -12.56 20.57
C GLU A 217 -56.93 -13.38 21.35
N ALA A 218 -56.44 -13.05 22.54
CA ALA A 218 -56.69 -12.00 23.54
C ALA A 218 -55.74 -12.28 24.73
N VAL A 219 -55.25 -11.21 25.40
CA VAL A 219 -55.36 -10.96 26.86
C VAL A 219 -54.80 -12.04 27.82
N GLU A 220 -53.76 -11.82 28.62
CA GLU A 220 -53.70 -11.21 29.98
C GLU A 220 -52.41 -11.84 30.59
N GLY A 221 -51.63 -11.31 31.52
CA GLY A 221 -51.70 -10.18 32.45
C GLY A 221 -50.62 -10.40 33.54
N ALA A 222 -50.37 -9.34 34.33
CA ALA A 222 -49.77 -9.31 35.68
C ALA A 222 -48.33 -9.87 35.85
N GLU A 223 -47.39 -9.26 36.57
CA GLU A 223 -47.36 -8.17 37.57
C GLU A 223 -45.95 -7.56 37.57
#